data_AF-A0A2U2JEY2-F1
#
_entry.id   AF-A0A2U2JEY2-F1
#
_cell.length_a   1.000
_cell.length_b   1.000
_cell.length_c   1.000
_cell.angle_alpha   90.00
_cell.angle_beta   90.00
_cell.angle_gamma   90.00
#
_symmetry.space_group_name_H-M   'P 1'
#
loop_
_entity.id
_entity.type
_entity.pdbx_description
1 polymer ?
#
loop_
_entity_poly.entity_id
_entity_poly.type
_entity_poly.pdbx_seq_one_letter_code
_entity_poly.pdbx_strand_id
1 'polypeptide(L)'
;MNESKRLNFLKSYLKLYGVEKIKLTNETVDSISGIAIYDENDPEERQEFIWHKSEMEIPSPELNILIEKIVAEKWHNGDKISERIEELEFEEFDNSTKEKILTELFDVRIRMVDNGEETDSYFVHY
;
A
#
# COMPACT_ATOMS: atom_id res chain seq x y z
N MET A 1 -1.80 -15.58 16.24
CA MET A 1 -2.40 -15.64 14.88
C MET A 1 -1.31 -15.25 13.91
N ASN A 2 -1.10 -16.03 12.85
CA ASN A 2 -0.23 -15.56 11.75
C ASN A 2 -0.95 -14.42 11.05
N GLU A 3 -0.23 -13.34 10.79
CA GLU A 3 -0.74 -12.18 10.05
C GLU A 3 -1.02 -12.59 8.60
N SER A 4 -2.16 -12.15 8.04
CA SER A 4 -2.54 -12.48 6.66
C SER A 4 -1.61 -11.79 5.67
N LYS A 5 -1.40 -12.37 4.48
CA LYS A 5 -0.48 -11.78 3.51
C LYS A 5 -0.99 -10.43 3.02
N ARG A 6 -2.31 -10.27 2.95
CA ARG A 6 -2.95 -8.98 2.64
C ARG A 6 -2.63 -7.93 3.69
N LEU A 7 -2.74 -8.25 4.98
CA LEU A 7 -2.40 -7.29 6.04
C LEU A 7 -0.91 -6.92 6.01
N ASN A 8 -0.01 -7.88 5.78
CA ASN A 8 1.42 -7.59 5.62
C ASN A 8 1.67 -6.61 4.46
N PHE A 9 1.05 -6.83 3.31
CA PHE A 9 1.16 -5.93 2.17
C PHE A 9 0.60 -4.53 2.48
N LEU A 10 -0.59 -4.44 3.06
CA LEU A 10 -1.23 -3.16 3.40
C LEU A 10 -0.38 -2.32 4.36
N LYS A 11 0.27 -2.96 5.34
CA LYS A 11 1.18 -2.28 6.27
C LYS A 11 2.40 -1.68 5.57
N SER A 12 2.89 -2.29 4.51
CA SER A 12 3.98 -1.73 3.71
C SER A 12 3.45 -0.61 2.81
N TYR A 13 2.39 -0.90 2.04
CA TYR A 13 1.85 0.02 1.03
C TYR A 13 1.34 1.33 1.62
N LEU A 14 0.57 1.28 2.72
CA LEU A 14 -0.02 2.48 3.30
C LEU A 14 1.00 3.40 3.98
N LYS A 15 2.25 2.95 4.22
CA LYS A 15 3.34 3.84 4.66
C LYS A 15 3.65 4.93 3.63
N LEU A 16 3.40 4.70 2.34
CA LEU A 16 3.55 5.71 1.29
C LEU A 16 2.68 6.95 1.56
N TYR A 17 1.59 6.78 2.32
CA TYR A 17 0.66 7.84 2.70
C TYR A 17 0.90 8.36 4.12
N GLY A 18 1.93 7.86 4.83
CA GLY A 18 2.18 8.23 6.22
C GLY A 18 1.28 7.51 7.23
N VAL A 19 0.61 6.42 6.85
CA VAL A 19 -0.18 5.63 7.80
C VAL A 19 0.77 4.95 8.80
N GLU A 20 0.59 5.25 10.08
CA GLU A 20 1.39 4.68 11.17
C GLU A 20 0.85 3.32 11.62
N LYS A 21 -0.47 3.14 11.55
CA LYS A 21 -1.14 1.95 12.07
C LYS A 21 -2.40 1.59 11.30
N ILE A 22 -2.65 0.29 11.22
CA ILE A 22 -3.87 -0.29 10.67
C ILE A 22 -4.65 -0.99 11.78
N LYS A 23 -5.93 -0.65 11.91
CA LYS A 23 -6.88 -1.40 12.73
C LYS A 23 -7.87 -2.14 11.83
N LEU A 24 -7.77 -3.46 11.76
CA LEU A 24 -8.71 -4.28 11.01
C LEU A 24 -10.12 -4.21 11.61
N THR A 25 -11.12 -4.15 10.73
CA THR A 25 -12.55 -4.20 11.09
C THR A 25 -13.20 -5.48 10.59
N ASN A 26 -12.85 -5.93 9.38
CA ASN A 26 -13.38 -7.17 8.80
C ASN A 26 -12.41 -7.77 7.77
N GLU A 27 -12.41 -9.09 7.67
CA GLU A 27 -11.64 -9.85 6.68
C GLU A 27 -12.49 -11.00 6.13
N THR A 28 -12.65 -11.05 4.81
CA THR A 28 -13.34 -12.11 4.08
C THR A 28 -12.38 -12.82 3.14
N VAL A 29 -12.87 -13.83 2.42
CA VAL A 29 -12.07 -14.54 1.40
C VAL A 29 -11.57 -13.59 0.31
N ASP A 30 -12.39 -12.61 -0.06
CA ASP A 30 -12.15 -11.74 -1.23
C ASP A 30 -11.88 -10.28 -0.86
N SER A 31 -11.92 -9.92 0.43
CA SER A 31 -11.65 -8.56 0.87
C SER A 31 -11.03 -8.46 2.25
N ILE A 32 -10.35 -7.34 2.50
CA ILE A 32 -9.86 -6.93 3.82
C ILE A 32 -10.21 -5.45 4.02
N SER A 33 -10.69 -5.11 5.21
CA SER A 33 -11.12 -3.75 5.54
C SER A 33 -10.66 -3.34 6.93
N GLY A 34 -10.50 -2.04 7.11
CA GLY A 34 -9.97 -1.50 8.35
C GLY A 34 -9.96 0.01 8.37
N ILE A 35 -9.24 0.53 9.35
CA ILE A 35 -9.01 1.95 9.58
C ILE A 35 -7.51 2.17 9.47
N ALA A 36 -7.11 3.02 8.52
CA ALA A 36 -5.78 3.61 8.47
C ALA A 36 -5.71 4.76 9.47
N ILE A 37 -4.68 4.77 10.31
CA ILE A 37 -4.46 5.75 11.38
C ILE A 37 -3.13 6.46 11.08
N TYR A 38 -3.20 7.78 10.90
CA TYR A 38 -2.03 8.62 10.59
C TYR A 38 -1.44 9.26 11.84
N ASP A 39 -2.27 9.61 12.82
CA ASP A 39 -1.84 10.00 14.17
C ASP A 39 -2.71 9.25 15.20
N GLU A 40 -2.09 8.47 16.09
CA GLU A 40 -2.84 7.75 17.13
C GLU A 40 -3.51 8.68 18.15
N ASN A 41 -3.01 9.92 18.28
CA ASN A 41 -3.48 10.91 19.24
C ASN A 41 -4.60 11.80 18.69
N ASP A 42 -4.81 11.82 17.37
CA ASP A 42 -5.86 12.60 16.71
C ASP A 42 -6.93 11.67 16.09
N PRO A 43 -8.16 11.65 16.65
CA PRO A 43 -9.26 10.88 16.06
C PRO A 43 -9.68 11.33 14.67
N GLU A 44 -9.38 12.57 14.25
CA GLU A 44 -9.71 13.09 12.92
C GLU A 44 -8.73 12.58 11.85
N GLU A 45 -7.53 12.16 12.24
CA GLU A 45 -6.48 11.62 11.36
C GLU A 45 -6.65 10.11 11.12
N ARG A 46 -7.86 9.74 10.65
CA ARG A 46 -8.27 8.34 10.40
C ARG A 46 -9.08 8.21 9.13
N GLN A 47 -8.83 7.16 8.36
CA GLN A 47 -9.55 6.86 7.12
C GLN A 47 -9.97 5.40 7.08
N GLU A 48 -11.26 5.13 6.88
CA GLU A 48 -11.73 3.77 6.61
C GLU A 48 -11.33 3.33 5.19
N PHE A 49 -11.00 2.05 5.04
CA PHE A 49 -10.64 1.48 3.76
C PHE A 49 -11.19 0.06 3.57
N ILE A 50 -11.29 -0.34 2.32
CA ILE A 50 -11.51 -1.72 1.88
C ILE A 50 -10.64 -2.04 0.68
N TRP A 51 -10.03 -3.22 0.70
CA TRP A 51 -9.27 -3.77 -0.42
C TRP A 51 -9.88 -5.08 -0.89
N HIS A 52 -10.38 -5.08 -2.13
CA HIS A 52 -11.03 -6.23 -2.78
C HIS A 52 -10.00 -7.14 -3.42
N LYS A 53 -9.26 -7.88 -2.58
CA LYS A 53 -8.31 -8.91 -3.00
C LYS A 53 -8.39 -10.12 -2.10
N SER A 54 -8.25 -11.31 -2.69
CA SER A 54 -8.01 -12.54 -1.95
C SER A 54 -6.53 -12.74 -1.59
N GLU A 55 -6.24 -13.69 -0.70
CA GLU A 55 -4.87 -14.07 -0.32
C GLU A 55 -4.02 -14.62 -1.49
N MET A 56 -4.65 -14.95 -2.63
CA MET A 56 -3.99 -15.43 -3.85
C MET A 56 -3.71 -14.32 -4.86
N GLU A 57 -4.29 -13.13 -4.69
CA GLU A 57 -4.19 -12.00 -5.63
C GLU A 57 -3.36 -10.84 -5.08
N ILE A 58 -2.65 -11.07 -3.98
CA ILE A 58 -1.71 -10.09 -3.44
C ILE A 58 -0.57 -9.85 -4.43
N PRO A 59 0.01 -8.63 -4.46
CA PRO A 59 1.24 -8.38 -5.20
C PRO A 59 2.42 -9.22 -4.74
N SER A 60 3.48 -9.21 -5.54
CA SER A 60 4.72 -9.93 -5.26
C SER A 60 5.36 -9.49 -3.93
N PRO A 61 6.04 -10.39 -3.19
CA PRO A 61 6.81 -10.02 -2.02
C PRO A 61 7.89 -8.97 -2.30
N GLU A 62 8.46 -8.98 -3.51
CA GLU A 62 9.46 -8.02 -4.00
C GLU A 62 8.90 -6.59 -4.04
N LEU A 63 7.60 -6.41 -4.29
CA LEU A 63 6.97 -5.09 -4.23
C LEU A 63 7.08 -4.48 -2.82
N ASN A 64 6.99 -5.28 -1.75
CA ASN A 64 7.20 -4.75 -0.40
C ASN A 64 8.62 -4.19 -0.22
N ILE A 65 9.63 -4.86 -0.78
CA ILE A 65 11.03 -4.39 -0.72
C ILE A 65 11.17 -3.04 -1.42
N LEU A 66 10.56 -2.89 -2.60
CA LEU A 66 10.55 -1.62 -3.32
C LEU A 66 9.86 -0.51 -2.51
N ILE A 67 8.69 -0.79 -1.95
CA ILE A 67 7.93 0.20 -1.15
C ILE A 67 8.75 0.67 0.07
N GLU A 68 9.35 -0.26 0.82
CA GLU A 68 10.16 0.10 1.98
C GLU A 68 11.35 0.99 1.59
N LYS A 69 11.96 0.74 0.42
CA LYS A 69 13.06 1.56 -0.11
C LYS A 69 12.59 2.95 -0.55
N ILE A 70 11.44 3.05 -1.23
CA ILE A 70 10.81 4.33 -1.60
C ILE A 70 10.56 5.19 -0.35
N VAL A 71 10.02 4.58 0.71
CA VAL A 71 9.72 5.26 1.98
C VAL A 71 11.01 5.67 2.69
N ALA A 72 11.98 4.77 2.82
CA ALA A 72 13.25 5.04 3.50
C ALA A 72 14.04 6.19 2.86
N GLU A 73 14.09 6.21 1.53
CA GLU A 73 14.81 7.21 0.76
C GLU A 73 13.97 8.46 0.44
N LYS A 74 12.70 8.49 0.89
CA LYS A 74 11.75 9.58 0.67
C LYS A 74 11.58 9.95 -0.81
N TRP A 75 11.48 8.94 -1.67
CA TRP A 75 11.24 9.12 -3.12
C TRP A 75 9.78 9.34 -3.48
N HIS A 76 8.94 9.64 -2.49
CA HIS A 76 7.52 9.89 -2.66
C HIS A 76 7.08 11.17 -1.94
N ASN A 77 5.96 11.72 -2.38
CA ASN A 77 5.23 12.79 -1.71
C ASN A 77 3.73 12.50 -1.82
N GLY A 78 3.17 11.88 -0.78
CA GLY A 78 1.82 11.33 -0.83
C GLY A 78 1.70 10.18 -1.85
N ASP A 79 0.72 10.30 -2.75
CA ASP A 79 0.45 9.38 -3.85
C ASP A 79 1.47 9.45 -5.00
N LYS A 80 2.32 10.48 -5.03
CA LYS A 80 3.30 10.68 -6.10
C LYS A 80 4.63 10.04 -5.79
N ILE A 81 5.18 9.28 -6.73
CA ILE A 81 6.55 8.77 -6.69
C ILE A 81 7.41 9.43 -7.77
N SER A 82 8.69 9.64 -7.47
CA SER A 82 9.62 10.24 -8.42
C SER A 82 9.83 9.35 -9.66
N GLU A 83 9.65 9.91 -10.86
CA GLU A 83 9.97 9.24 -12.15
C GLU A 83 11.42 8.74 -12.20
N ARG A 84 12.32 9.37 -11.43
CA ARG A 84 13.74 8.94 -11.34
C ARG A 84 13.89 7.51 -10.84
N ILE A 85 12.88 6.91 -10.23
CA ILE A 85 12.91 5.53 -9.76
C ILE A 85 13.17 4.52 -10.89
N GLU A 86 12.75 4.85 -12.12
CA GLU A 86 13.03 4.03 -13.30
C GLU A 86 14.53 3.95 -13.62
N GLU A 87 15.27 5.01 -13.29
CA GLU A 87 16.72 5.13 -13.53
C GLU A 87 17.56 4.52 -12.41
N LEU A 88 16.96 4.21 -11.25
CA LEU A 88 17.69 3.70 -10.09
C LEU A 88 17.98 2.21 -10.24
N GLU A 89 19.20 1.84 -9.84
CA GLU A 89 19.62 0.44 -9.71
C GLU A 89 19.31 -0.06 -8.30
N PHE A 90 18.79 -1.29 -8.24
CA PHE A 90 18.46 -1.97 -7.00
C PHE A 90 19.33 -3.24 -6.93
N GLU A 91 19.99 -3.47 -5.80
CA GLU A 91 20.81 -4.67 -5.61
C GLU A 91 19.92 -5.92 -5.44
N GLU A 92 18.67 -5.71 -5.05
CA GLU A 92 17.72 -6.75 -4.69
C GLU A 92 17.03 -7.39 -5.91
N PHE A 93 17.00 -6.73 -7.06
CA PHE A 93 16.32 -7.21 -8.26
C PHE A 93 16.87 -6.61 -9.56
N ASP A 94 16.74 -7.35 -10.66
CA ASP A 94 17.12 -6.89 -12.00
C ASP A 94 16.12 -5.89 -12.60
N ASN A 95 16.49 -5.24 -13.70
CA ASN A 95 15.62 -4.26 -14.37
C ASN A 95 14.28 -4.87 -14.85
N SER A 96 14.27 -6.13 -15.28
CA SER A 96 13.03 -6.79 -15.73
C SER A 96 12.05 -6.98 -14.58
N THR A 97 12.56 -7.34 -13.41
CA THR A 97 11.79 -7.49 -12.18
C THR A 97 11.33 -6.13 -11.69
N LYS A 98 12.21 -5.10 -11.73
CA LYS A 98 11.87 -3.71 -11.39
C LYS A 98 10.67 -3.19 -12.19
N GLU A 99 10.69 -3.36 -13.52
CA GLU A 99 9.59 -2.92 -14.38
C GLU A 99 8.25 -3.61 -14.04
N LYS A 100 8.30 -4.91 -13.73
CA LYS A 100 7.12 -5.68 -13.31
C LYS A 100 6.57 -5.18 -11.98
N ILE A 101 7.41 -5.03 -10.95
CA ILE A 101 6.95 -4.58 -9.64
C ILE A 101 6.49 -3.11 -9.65
N LEU A 102 7.06 -2.25 -10.51
CA LEU A 102 6.54 -0.90 -10.72
C LEU A 102 5.15 -0.94 -11.35
N THR A 103 4.93 -1.82 -12.33
CA THR A 103 3.60 -2.05 -12.90
C THR A 103 2.62 -2.51 -11.83
N GLU A 104 3.02 -3.49 -11.00
CA GLU A 104 2.20 -3.95 -9.87
C GLU A 104 1.88 -2.82 -8.88
N LEU A 105 2.85 -1.97 -8.55
CA LEU A 105 2.68 -0.81 -7.67
C LEU A 105 1.58 0.13 -8.19
N PHE A 106 1.63 0.43 -9.49
CA PHE A 106 0.66 1.31 -10.16
C PHE A 106 -0.70 0.68 -10.39
N ASP A 107 -0.83 -0.64 -10.27
CA ASP A 107 -2.12 -1.36 -10.37
C ASP A 107 -2.83 -1.48 -9.02
N VAL A 108 -2.13 -1.23 -7.90
CA VAL A 108 -2.75 -1.28 -6.57
C VAL A 108 -3.80 -0.18 -6.44
N ARG A 109 -5.02 -0.59 -6.09
CA ARG A 109 -6.16 0.28 -5.77
C ARG A 109 -6.79 -0.20 -4.47
N ILE A 110 -6.67 0.59 -3.41
CA ILE A 110 -7.33 0.33 -2.12
C ILE A 110 -8.41 1.39 -1.93
N ARG A 111 -9.66 1.00 -1.78
CA ARG A 111 -10.79 1.93 -1.74
C ARG A 111 -10.87 2.60 -0.38
N MET A 112 -11.02 3.92 -0.37
CA MET A 112 -11.39 4.68 0.82
C MET A 112 -12.90 4.57 1.01
N VAL A 113 -13.34 4.55 2.26
CA VAL A 113 -14.74 4.44 2.64
C VAL A 113 -15.12 5.65 3.48
N ASP A 114 -16.12 6.40 3.04
CA ASP A 114 -16.68 7.52 3.81
C ASP A 114 -18.18 7.30 3.99
N ASN A 115 -18.67 7.40 5.22
CA ASN A 115 -20.07 7.14 5.56
C ASN A 115 -20.60 5.78 5.06
N GLY A 116 -19.73 4.77 4.98
CA GLY A 116 -20.05 3.43 4.51
C GLY A 116 -20.08 3.26 2.98
N GLU A 117 -19.73 4.29 2.22
CA GLU A 117 -19.66 4.23 0.75
C GLU A 117 -18.21 4.34 0.27
N GLU A 118 -17.84 3.56 -0.75
CA GLU A 118 -16.51 3.67 -1.35
C GLU A 118 -16.38 4.94 -2.20
N THR A 119 -15.51 5.86 -1.78
CA THR A 119 -15.37 7.17 -2.40
C THR A 119 -14.16 7.22 -3.33
N ASP A 120 -12.97 7.37 -2.75
CA ASP A 120 -11.69 7.48 -3.47
C ASP A 120 -10.86 6.20 -3.31
N SER A 121 -9.59 6.22 -3.72
CA SER A 121 -8.65 5.13 -3.50
C SER A 121 -7.27 5.64 -3.13
N TYR A 122 -6.55 4.86 -2.34
CA TYR A 122 -5.10 4.89 -2.34
C TYR A 122 -4.60 4.27 -3.63
N PHE A 123 -3.86 5.05 -4.41
CA PHE A 123 -3.17 4.58 -5.60
C PHE A 123 -1.94 5.45 -5.89
N VAL A 124 -0.87 4.83 -6.32
CA VAL A 124 0.38 5.56 -6.63
C VAL A 124 0.38 5.95 -8.09
N HIS A 125 0.99 7.10 -8.39
CA HIS A 125 1.32 7.54 -9.73
C HIS A 125 2.61 8.38 -9.72
N TYR A 126 3.07 8.84 -10.88
CA TYR A 126 4.22 9.76 -10.98
C TYR A 126 3.87 11.20 -10.60
#